data_AF-A0A8P0NNM1-F1
#
_entry.id   AF-A0A8P0NNM1-F1
#
_cell.length_a   1.000
_cell.length_b   1.000
_cell.length_c   1.000
_cell.angle_alpha   90.00
_cell.angle_beta   90.00
_cell.angle_gamma   90.00
#
_symmetry.space_group_name_H-M   'P 1'
#
loop_
_entity.id
_entity.type
_entity.pdbx_description
1 polymer ?
#
loop_
_entity_poly.entity_id
_entity_poly.type
_entity_poly.pdbx_seq_one_letter_code
_entity_poly.pdbx_strand_id
1 'polypeptide(L)'
;MSIMSYNGGAVMAMKGKNCMAIAADRRFGIQAQMVTTDFQIFPMGDRLYIGLAGLATDVQAVAQCLKFRLNLYELKEGQQIKPYTLMSMVANLLYEKRFGPYYTEPFSKRKEKKGRDESQVLRVRNTYY
;
A
#
# COMPACT_ATOMS: atom_id res chain seq x y z
N MET A 1 4.31 18.58 15.46
CA MET A 1 3.54 17.92 14.38
C MET A 1 4.29 16.69 13.92
N SER A 2 3.61 15.57 13.68
CA SER A 2 4.25 14.37 13.13
C SER A 2 4.49 14.53 11.63
N ILE A 3 5.62 14.02 11.12
CA ILE A 3 5.95 14.03 9.69
C ILE A 3 4.88 13.30 8.85
N MET A 4 4.18 12.33 9.45
CA MET A 4 3.03 11.63 8.84
C MET A 4 1.86 12.55 8.50
N SER A 5 1.70 13.66 9.23
CA SER A 5 0.61 14.63 9.02
C SER A 5 0.99 15.75 8.04
N TYR A 6 2.22 15.77 7.53
CA TYR A 6 2.73 16.86 6.70
C TYR A 6 1.96 16.99 5.37
N ASN A 7 1.78 15.87 4.66
CA ASN A 7 0.95 15.81 3.47
C ASN A 7 -0.50 15.41 3.78
N GLY A 8 -0.71 14.76 4.93
CA GLY A 8 -2.00 14.18 5.30
C GLY A 8 -2.36 12.97 4.44
N GLY A 9 -3.64 12.84 4.14
CA GLY A 9 -4.17 11.70 3.38
C GLY A 9 -4.63 10.57 4.29
N ALA A 10 -5.72 9.93 3.88
CA ALA A 10 -6.31 8.80 4.58
C ALA A 10 -6.58 7.68 3.58
N VAL A 11 -6.31 6.45 4.00
CA VAL A 11 -6.60 5.24 3.24
C VAL A 11 -7.42 4.30 4.13
N MET A 12 -8.48 3.74 3.58
CA MET A 12 -9.33 2.77 4.25
C MET A 12 -9.59 1.58 3.32
N ALA A 13 -9.58 0.38 3.88
CA ALA A 13 -10.00 -0.84 3.20
C ALA A 13 -11.01 -1.59 4.05
N MET A 14 -12.06 -2.12 3.41
CA MET A 14 -13.14 -2.86 4.06
C MET A 14 -13.37 -4.20 3.37
N LYS A 15 -13.55 -5.25 4.19
CA LYS A 15 -13.94 -6.59 3.74
C LYS A 15 -15.46 -6.75 3.84
N GLY A 16 -16.08 -7.18 2.73
CA GLY A 16 -17.46 -7.66 2.67
C GLY A 16 -17.52 -9.17 2.41
N LYS A 17 -18.74 -9.72 2.31
CA LYS A 17 -18.97 -11.17 2.23
C LYS A 17 -18.34 -11.83 0.99
N ASN A 18 -18.36 -11.18 -0.17
CA ASN A 18 -17.73 -11.63 -1.43
C ASN A 18 -17.12 -10.44 -2.22
N CYS A 19 -16.86 -9.35 -1.53
CA CYS A 19 -16.39 -8.11 -2.14
C CYS A 19 -15.48 -7.40 -1.16
N MET A 20 -14.66 -6.51 -1.67
CA MET A 20 -13.88 -5.62 -0.83
C MET A 20 -13.78 -4.26 -1.48
N ALA A 21 -13.71 -3.22 -0.66
CA ALA A 21 -13.54 -1.84 -1.07
C ALA A 21 -12.21 -1.31 -0.54
N ILE A 22 -11.56 -0.46 -1.32
CA ILE A 22 -10.45 0.38 -0.85
C ILE A 22 -10.77 1.81 -1.30
N ALA A 23 -10.62 2.75 -0.38
CA ALA A 23 -10.86 4.16 -0.62
C ALA A 23 -9.66 4.94 -0.09
N ALA A 24 -9.32 6.01 -0.79
CA ALA A 24 -8.29 6.94 -0.38
C ALA A 24 -8.76 8.37 -0.65
N ASP A 25 -8.37 9.29 0.21
CA ASP A 25 -8.45 10.72 -0.12
C ASP A 25 -7.48 11.01 -1.28
N ARG A 26 -7.88 11.92 -2.18
CA ARG A 26 -7.08 12.34 -3.32
C ARG A 26 -6.31 13.64 -3.06
N ARG A 27 -6.51 14.28 -1.89
CA ARG A 27 -5.82 15.52 -1.52
C ARG A 27 -4.32 15.29 -1.38
N PHE A 28 -3.53 16.00 -2.19
CA PHE A 28 -2.11 16.20 -1.97
C PHE A 28 -1.90 17.62 -1.44
N GLY A 29 -1.59 17.73 -0.15
CA GLY A 29 -1.33 19.00 0.52
C GLY A 29 0.11 19.14 0.96
N ILE A 30 0.54 20.38 1.15
CA ILE A 30 1.72 20.76 1.93
C ILE A 30 1.17 21.53 3.12
N GLN A 31 1.07 20.87 4.28
CA GLN A 31 0.42 21.40 5.47
C GLN A 31 -1.02 21.88 5.17
N ALA A 32 -1.30 23.17 5.35
CA ALA A 32 -2.60 23.77 5.09
C ALA A 32 -2.85 24.02 3.59
N GLN A 33 -1.80 24.14 2.77
CA GLN A 33 -1.92 24.45 1.35
C GLN A 33 -2.24 23.19 0.55
N MET A 34 -3.23 23.28 -0.33
CA MET A 34 -3.59 22.21 -1.26
C MET A 34 -2.83 22.39 -2.57
N VAL A 35 -2.23 21.32 -3.07
CA VAL A 35 -1.44 21.34 -4.31
C VAL A 35 -2.21 20.64 -5.43
N THR A 36 -2.65 19.40 -5.22
CA THR A 36 -3.44 18.64 -6.23
C THR A 36 -4.51 17.74 -5.59
N THR A 37 -5.40 17.20 -6.42
CA THR A 37 -6.50 16.27 -6.06
C THR A 37 -6.35 14.90 -6.72
N ASP A 38 -5.13 14.47 -7.04
CA ASP A 38 -4.90 13.28 -7.86
C ASP A 38 -4.12 12.18 -7.16
N PHE A 39 -4.13 12.14 -5.83
CA PHE A 39 -3.46 11.07 -5.08
C PHE A 39 -4.13 9.71 -5.33
N GLN A 40 -3.32 8.65 -5.53
CA GLN A 40 -3.79 7.39 -6.12
C GLN A 40 -3.52 6.16 -5.24
N ILE A 41 -4.37 5.16 -5.42
CA ILE A 41 -4.18 3.78 -4.98
C ILE A 41 -3.40 3.04 -6.08
N PHE A 42 -2.39 2.25 -5.70
CA PHE A 42 -1.52 1.59 -6.67
C PHE A 42 -1.99 0.15 -6.97
N PRO A 43 -2.25 -0.19 -8.24
CA PRO A 43 -2.53 -1.57 -8.63
C PRO A 43 -1.25 -2.40 -8.61
N MET A 44 -1.33 -3.58 -8.00
CA MET A 44 -0.23 -4.56 -7.86
C MET A 44 -0.59 -5.89 -8.56
N GLY A 45 -1.58 -5.86 -9.47
CA GLY A 45 -2.09 -7.01 -10.22
C GLY A 45 -3.61 -6.91 -10.42
N ASP A 46 -4.20 -7.83 -11.19
CA ASP A 46 -5.62 -7.77 -11.62
C ASP A 46 -6.63 -7.65 -10.48
N ARG A 47 -6.25 -8.16 -9.30
CA ARG A 47 -7.10 -8.23 -8.12
C ARG A 47 -6.43 -7.68 -6.87
N LEU A 48 -5.24 -7.10 -6.97
CA LEU A 48 -4.42 -6.72 -5.84
C LEU A 48 -4.15 -5.23 -5.88
N TYR A 49 -4.49 -4.53 -4.80
CA TYR A 49 -4.28 -3.09 -4.67
C TYR A 49 -3.56 -2.79 -3.37
N ILE A 50 -2.68 -1.79 -3.41
CA ILE A 50 -2.04 -1.25 -2.23
C ILE A 50 -2.33 0.25 -2.11
N GLY A 51 -2.84 0.66 -0.96
CA GLY A 51 -2.96 2.05 -0.58
C GLY A 51 -1.84 2.41 0.39
N LEU A 52 -1.18 3.53 0.15
CA LEU A 52 -0.06 4.02 0.94
C LEU A 52 -0.47 5.42 1.43
N ALA A 53 -0.45 5.62 2.74
CA ALA A 53 -0.72 6.93 3.36
C ALA A 53 0.53 7.45 4.06
N GLY A 54 0.71 8.77 4.15
CA GLY A 54 1.83 9.39 4.85
C GLY A 54 2.58 10.42 4.02
N LEU A 55 3.90 10.46 4.18
CA LEU A 55 4.76 11.39 3.45
C LEU A 55 4.75 11.04 1.96
N ALA A 56 4.39 12.01 1.11
CA ALA A 56 4.15 11.74 -0.31
C ALA A 56 5.40 11.26 -1.05
N THR A 57 6.60 11.72 -0.66
CA THR A 57 7.87 11.27 -1.21
C THR A 57 8.10 9.79 -0.96
N ASP A 58 7.83 9.34 0.27
CA ASP A 58 8.01 7.95 0.67
C ASP A 58 6.93 7.06 0.05
N VAL A 59 5.70 7.55 -0.06
CA VAL A 59 4.62 6.84 -0.77
C VAL A 59 5.02 6.54 -2.21
N GLN A 60 5.55 7.53 -2.94
CA GLN A 60 6.00 7.33 -4.32
C GLN A 60 7.21 6.39 -4.41
N ALA A 61 8.20 6.57 -3.55
CA ALA A 61 9.40 5.73 -3.52
C ALA A 61 9.05 4.26 -3.22
N VAL A 62 8.24 4.01 -2.18
CA VAL A 62 7.81 2.66 -1.80
C VAL A 62 6.95 2.03 -2.91
N ALA A 63 6.05 2.79 -3.53
CA ALA A 63 5.24 2.29 -4.65
C ALA A 63 6.12 1.85 -5.84
N GLN A 64 7.13 2.64 -6.19
CA GLN A 64 8.07 2.30 -7.28
C GLN A 64 8.95 1.09 -6.94
N CYS A 65 9.52 1.05 -5.74
CA CYS A 65 10.32 -0.09 -5.28
C CYS A 65 9.49 -1.39 -5.23
N LEU A 66 8.25 -1.32 -4.75
CA LEU A 66 7.35 -2.48 -4.72
C LEU A 66 7.00 -2.95 -6.13
N LYS A 67 6.67 -2.03 -7.04
CA LYS A 67 6.37 -2.37 -8.43
C LYS A 67 7.56 -3.05 -9.11
N PHE A 68 8.78 -2.58 -8.84
CA PHE A 68 10.00 -3.20 -9.33
C PHE A 68 10.19 -4.63 -8.80
N ARG A 69 10.08 -4.83 -7.47
CA ARG A 69 10.21 -6.16 -6.84
C ARG A 69 9.12 -7.12 -7.31
N LEU A 70 7.90 -6.61 -7.50
CA LEU A 70 6.77 -7.39 -8.00
C LEU A 70 7.01 -7.86 -9.43
N ASN A 71 7.41 -6.96 -10.33
CA ASN A 71 7.72 -7.32 -11.72
C ASN A 71 8.84 -8.37 -11.79
N LEU A 72 9.89 -8.24 -10.98
CA LEU A 72 10.95 -9.24 -10.91
C LEU A 72 10.44 -10.60 -10.38
N TYR A 73 9.54 -10.59 -9.40
CA TYR A 73 8.94 -11.81 -8.87
C TYR A 73 8.09 -12.52 -9.93
N GLU A 74 7.23 -11.77 -10.64
CA GLU A 74 6.37 -12.33 -11.69
C GLU A 74 7.19 -12.87 -12.87
N LEU A 75 8.29 -12.22 -13.24
CA LEU A 75 9.20 -12.72 -14.28
C LEU A 75 9.96 -13.98 -13.85
N LYS A 76 10.31 -14.12 -12.58
CA LYS A 76 11.03 -15.29 -12.06
C LYS A 76 10.14 -16.51 -11.88
N GLU A 77 8.97 -16.33 -11.28
CA GLU A 77 8.06 -17.42 -10.93
C GLU A 77 7.04 -17.71 -12.05
N GLY A 78 6.87 -16.81 -13.01
CA GLY A 78 5.85 -16.92 -14.07
C GLY A 78 4.41 -16.89 -13.54
N GLN A 79 4.20 -16.44 -12.31
CA GLN A 79 2.90 -16.45 -11.64
C GLN A 79 2.61 -15.12 -10.95
N GLN A 80 1.33 -14.71 -10.94
CA GLN A 80 0.87 -13.55 -10.19
C GLN A 80 1.07 -13.76 -8.68
N ILE A 81 1.54 -12.71 -8.01
CA ILE A 81 1.85 -12.76 -6.59
C ILE A 81 0.60 -13.00 -5.70
N LYS A 82 0.76 -13.82 -4.66
CA LYS A 82 -0.27 -14.02 -3.63
C LYS A 82 -0.24 -12.85 -2.62
N PRO A 83 -1.37 -12.47 -1.98
CA PRO A 83 -1.43 -11.35 -1.03
C PRO A 83 -0.46 -11.50 0.12
N TYR A 84 -0.41 -12.72 0.65
CA TYR A 84 0.43 -13.03 1.80
C TYR A 84 1.90 -12.82 1.46
N THR A 85 2.32 -13.26 0.26
CA THR A 85 3.67 -13.03 -0.26
C THR A 85 3.94 -11.53 -0.48
N LEU A 86 2.98 -10.78 -1.03
CA LEU A 86 3.11 -9.33 -1.18
C LEU A 86 3.27 -8.66 0.19
N MET A 87 2.50 -9.07 1.20
CA MET A 87 2.60 -8.53 2.55
C MET A 87 3.98 -8.76 3.14
N SER A 88 4.51 -9.99 3.04
CA SER A 88 5.87 -10.28 3.50
C SER A 88 6.92 -9.46 2.76
N MET A 89 6.74 -9.24 1.46
CA MET A 89 7.63 -8.38 0.67
C MET A 89 7.59 -6.92 1.13
N VAL A 90 6.40 -6.39 1.44
CA VAL A 90 6.21 -5.04 1.98
C VAL A 90 6.82 -4.92 3.39
N ALA A 91 6.56 -5.90 4.27
CA ALA A 91 7.12 -5.93 5.62
C ALA A 91 8.66 -5.96 5.59
N ASN A 92 9.25 -6.78 4.71
CA ASN A 92 10.70 -6.83 4.53
C ASN A 92 11.24 -5.48 4.00
N LEU A 93 10.59 -4.87 3.01
CA LEU A 93 11.02 -3.57 2.47
C LEU A 93 11.00 -2.47 3.54
N LEU A 94 9.96 -2.41 4.38
CA LEU A 94 9.87 -1.44 5.46
C LEU A 94 10.92 -1.71 6.55
N TYR A 95 11.17 -2.99 6.86
CA TYR A 95 12.12 -3.39 7.90
C TYR A 95 13.58 -3.22 7.47
N GLU A 96 13.90 -3.37 6.18
CA GLU A 96 15.24 -3.08 5.64
C GLU A 96 15.74 -1.67 6.01
N LYS A 97 14.81 -0.71 6.13
CA LYS A 97 15.09 0.68 6.51
C LYS A 97 14.75 0.95 7.98
N ARG A 98 15.03 0.00 8.86
CA ARG A 98 14.72 0.07 10.30
C ARG A 98 15.21 1.35 11.00
N PHE A 99 16.41 1.84 10.68
CA PHE A 99 17.03 3.01 11.33
C PHE A 99 16.82 4.33 10.57
N GLY A 100 16.09 4.30 9.46
CA GLY A 100 15.67 5.46 8.68
C GLY A 100 14.37 5.11 7.98
N PRO A 101 13.26 4.98 8.74
CA PRO A 101 12.04 4.35 8.25
C PRO A 101 11.37 5.18 7.17
N TYR A 102 10.68 4.50 6.26
CA TYR A 102 9.70 5.16 5.41
C TYR A 102 8.52 5.63 6.26
N TYR A 103 8.15 6.90 6.11
CA TYR A 103 7.00 7.51 6.74
C TYR A 103 5.74 7.22 5.92
N THR A 104 5.42 5.93 5.81
CA THR A 104 4.21 5.46 5.16
C THR A 104 3.59 4.28 5.89
N GLU A 105 2.26 4.24 5.91
CA GLU A 105 1.50 3.09 6.37
C GLU A 105 0.84 2.39 5.17
N PRO A 106 1.31 1.18 4.80
CA PRO A 106 0.71 0.42 3.71
C PRO A 106 -0.52 -0.36 4.14
N PHE A 107 -1.52 -0.33 3.27
CA PHE A 107 -2.73 -1.13 3.31
C PHE A 107 -2.81 -1.96 2.04
N SER A 108 -2.78 -3.29 2.18
CA SER A 108 -2.90 -4.21 1.04
C SER A 108 -4.27 -4.87 1.00
N LYS A 109 -4.78 -5.11 -0.21
CA LYS A 109 -6.09 -5.68 -0.48
C LYS A 109 -6.03 -6.63 -1.68
N ARG A 110 -6.57 -7.85 -1.58
CA ARG A 110 -6.84 -8.73 -2.74
C ARG A 110 -8.30 -9.13 -2.92
N LYS A 111 -8.89 -8.82 -4.09
CA LYS A 111 -10.21 -9.29 -4.51
C LYS A 111 -10.24 -10.82 -4.71
N GLU A 112 -11.34 -11.43 -4.26
CA GLU A 112 -11.61 -12.87 -4.27
C GLU A 112 -11.38 -13.54 -5.65
N LYS A 113 -10.89 -14.79 -5.66
CA LYS A 113 -11.06 -15.74 -6.78
C LYS A 113 -12.31 -16.56 -6.48
N LYS A 114 -13.30 -16.54 -7.40
CA LYS A 114 -14.59 -17.26 -7.29
C LYS A 114 -14.39 -18.61 -6.60
N GLY A 115 -14.97 -18.80 -5.41
CA GLY A 115 -15.05 -20.09 -4.72
C GLY A 115 -14.04 -20.35 -3.59
N ARG A 116 -13.20 -19.37 -3.20
CA ARG A 116 -12.33 -19.50 -2.02
C ARG A 116 -12.29 -18.16 -1.26
N ASP A 117 -12.80 -18.13 -0.03
CA ASP A 117 -12.87 -16.93 0.84
C ASP A 117 -11.47 -16.58 1.39
N GLU A 118 -10.57 -16.14 0.50
CA GLU A 118 -9.23 -15.63 0.84
C GLU A 118 -9.18 -14.10 0.76
N SER A 119 -10.32 -13.43 0.93
CA SER A 119 -10.37 -11.97 0.97
C SER A 119 -9.78 -11.48 2.29
N GLN A 120 -8.68 -10.73 2.23
CA GLN A 120 -7.96 -10.24 3.40
C GLN A 120 -7.65 -8.74 3.23
N VAL A 121 -7.92 -7.98 4.28
CA VAL A 121 -7.42 -6.62 4.47
C VAL A 121 -6.29 -6.72 5.47
N LEU A 122 -5.09 -6.37 5.03
CA LEU A 122 -3.89 -6.49 5.86
C LEU A 122 -3.23 -5.11 5.96
N ARG A 123 -3.12 -4.63 7.20
CA ARG A 123 -2.37 -3.42 7.57
C ARG A 123 -1.01 -3.86 8.10
N VAL A 124 0.07 -3.45 7.46
CA VAL A 124 1.41 -3.60 8.02
C VAL A 124 1.68 -2.34 8.82
N ARG A 125 1.66 -2.45 10.14
CA ARG A 125 2.07 -1.35 11.01
C ARG A 125 3.59 -1.32 11.07
N ASN A 126 4.17 -0.14 10.86
CA ASN A 126 5.53 0.09 11.32
C ASN A 126 5.50 0.03 12.86
N THR A 127 6.31 -0.85 13.46
CA THR A 127 6.28 -1.17 14.89
C THR A 127 6.83 -0.07 15.81
N TYR A 128 6.86 1.18 15.35
CA TYR A 128 7.52 2.28 16.05
C TYR A 128 6.69 3.56 16.02
N TYR A 129 5.46 3.46 16.53
CA TYR A 129 4.72 4.53 17.21
C TYR A 129 3.74 3.91 18.18
#